data_AF-A0A2P2C6J1-F1
#
_entry.id   AF-A0A2P2C6J1-F1
#
_cell.length_a   1.000
_cell.length_b   1.000
_cell.length_c   1.000
_cell.angle_alpha   90.00
_cell.angle_beta   90.00
_cell.angle_gamma   90.00
#
_symmetry.space_group_name_H-M   'P 1'
#
loop_
_entity.id
_entity.type
_entity.pdbx_description
1 polymer ?
#
loop_
_entity_poly.entity_id
_entity_poly.type
_entity_poly.pdbx_seq_one_letter_code
_entity_poly.pdbx_strand_id
1 'polypeptide(L)'
;MRSLRRSTSSDRSLRPWMIVGGLFLLLVLLGLLALPFRKAPAAAESAKADLEAAKAALDTGDVEAAEASVRSARRHADVLQDAVQGIGGDVWSWTPVVGGSVRDVRRLGNALDEITSVAETGVELLPLVRGDEGTLVDDGDVDLDVLAEVTSQIDTVSSRVERARSELADVADERPLVGARLAEARDAALDQVAPVSDGLETIEPLLDVLPRILGSQADRQYLLAVLNPSELRYSGGTPLTFATLDLAGGQLTMSEPLDTETAPGVGQPRYWKKVKGNRFHRGRLNVLTSTMAPDWTVSGNELANAWRSLRGRRMSGVIVVDVVALADLVALTGPLELPSVGMVNADSLVETLVGSYDTYADPVQRKAINRALAPVFSDRLLSGGDPVKTGKTLARAADERRFAVFMRDPEEQAAFGDLGLTGALGPGDRDYLGVFTQNREPSKTDYWQRRAVRSEVSVRKDGSAHVRLTVDVHNDSPPYLQPGTDPRTGYFTRWADLSVLTMLPEDAEFTGGTVDGMTTPITRSNFYGRTYQRTSIEFAPQARHELIVEYDVPSVATVEGDGTLRYGLAMDPQGIVQPQSVEVRVRFPKGLEVTGLPAGWSSSGTRVAAFKTDALETSEVFEVTAAP
;
A
#
# COMPACT_ATOMS: atom_id res chain seq x y z
N MET A 1 -32.97 -99.43 -4.48
CA MET A 1 -33.12 -98.01 -4.06
C MET A 1 -31.85 -97.57 -3.35
N ARG A 2 -31.33 -96.39 -3.72
CA ARG A 2 -30.22 -95.60 -3.12
C ARG A 2 -28.78 -96.13 -3.29
N SER A 3 -28.12 -95.66 -4.36
CA SER A 3 -26.66 -95.51 -4.41
C SER A 3 -26.29 -94.07 -4.04
N LEU A 4 -25.47 -93.89 -2.99
CA LEU A 4 -24.86 -92.62 -2.61
C LEU A 4 -23.48 -92.56 -3.27
N ARG A 5 -23.31 -91.69 -4.27
CA ARG A 5 -21.99 -91.32 -4.81
C ARG A 5 -21.49 -90.06 -4.09
N ARG A 6 -20.39 -90.21 -3.35
CA ARG A 6 -19.60 -89.11 -2.77
C ARG A 6 -19.06 -88.19 -3.87
N SER A 7 -19.29 -86.90 -3.71
CA SER A 7 -18.58 -85.83 -4.41
C SER A 7 -17.25 -85.58 -3.70
N THR A 8 -16.13 -85.72 -4.42
CA THR A 8 -14.80 -85.30 -3.96
C THR A 8 -14.54 -83.89 -4.48
N SER A 9 -14.51 -82.90 -3.58
CA SER A 9 -14.00 -81.56 -3.87
C SER A 9 -12.49 -81.64 -4.11
N SER A 10 -12.04 -81.32 -5.33
CA SER A 10 -10.62 -81.10 -5.58
C SER A 10 -10.22 -79.74 -5.02
N ASP A 11 -9.53 -79.76 -3.88
CA ASP A 11 -8.86 -78.58 -3.35
C ASP A 11 -7.75 -78.20 -4.34
N ARG A 12 -7.97 -77.15 -5.13
CA ARG A 12 -6.94 -76.56 -5.99
C ARG A 12 -5.97 -75.79 -5.10
N SER A 13 -5.02 -76.50 -4.48
CA SER A 13 -3.89 -75.86 -3.82
C SER A 13 -3.11 -75.05 -4.86
N LEU A 14 -3.25 -73.73 -4.87
CA LEU A 14 -2.38 -72.83 -5.62
C LEU A 14 -0.94 -73.11 -5.18
N ARG A 15 -0.11 -73.61 -6.11
CA ARG A 15 1.30 -73.91 -5.82
C ARG A 15 1.98 -72.61 -5.34
N PRO A 16 2.69 -72.59 -4.20
CA PRO A 16 3.29 -71.37 -3.65
C PRO A 16 4.23 -70.66 -4.63
N TRP A 17 4.87 -71.39 -5.55
CA TRP A 17 5.69 -70.81 -6.63
C TRP A 17 4.92 -69.98 -7.67
N MET A 18 3.61 -70.23 -7.88
CA MET A 18 2.78 -69.38 -8.76
C MET A 18 2.37 -68.07 -8.07
N ILE A 19 2.20 -68.10 -6.75
CA ILE A 19 1.94 -66.90 -5.93
C ILE A 19 3.21 -66.04 -5.87
N VAL A 20 4.37 -66.66 -5.63
CA VAL A 20 5.68 -65.99 -5.63
C VAL A 20 6.03 -65.44 -7.02
N GLY A 21 5.80 -66.20 -8.09
CA GLY A 21 6.01 -65.76 -9.47
C GLY A 21 5.07 -64.62 -9.89
N GLY A 22 3.80 -64.66 -9.49
CA GLY A 22 2.84 -63.58 -9.72
C GLY A 22 3.17 -62.30 -8.95
N LEU A 23 3.63 -62.42 -7.71
CA LEU A 23 4.06 -61.29 -6.88
C LEU A 23 5.33 -60.62 -7.46
N PHE A 24 6.29 -61.40 -7.95
CA PHE A 24 7.49 -60.88 -8.61
C PHE A 24 7.15 -60.11 -9.89
N LEU A 25 6.25 -60.64 -10.73
CA LEU A 25 5.81 -60.00 -11.96
C LEU A 25 5.04 -58.69 -11.69
N LEU A 26 4.21 -58.68 -10.64
CA LEU A 26 3.53 -57.47 -10.15
C LEU A 26 4.53 -56.41 -9.68
N LEU A 27 5.59 -56.80 -8.95
CA LEU A 27 6.64 -55.89 -8.48
C LEU A 27 7.47 -55.31 -9.63
N VAL A 28 7.78 -56.11 -10.65
CA VAL A 28 8.46 -55.64 -11.87
C VAL A 28 7.57 -54.67 -12.64
N LEU A 29 6.28 -54.98 -12.78
CA LEU A 29 5.31 -54.10 -13.46
C LEU A 29 5.14 -52.77 -12.71
N LEU A 30 4.97 -52.81 -11.38
CA LEU A 30 4.94 -51.63 -10.53
C LEU A 30 6.25 -50.82 -10.64
N GLY A 31 7.41 -51.49 -10.60
CA GLY A 31 8.71 -50.85 -10.78
C GLY A 31 8.89 -50.15 -12.13
N LEU A 32 8.37 -50.73 -13.22
CA LEU A 32 8.34 -50.09 -14.54
C LEU A 32 7.40 -48.89 -14.56
N LEU A 33 6.23 -49.00 -13.92
CA LEU A 33 5.28 -47.89 -13.75
C LEU A 33 5.80 -46.77 -12.83
N ALA A 34 6.83 -47.03 -12.02
CA ALA A 34 7.50 -46.03 -11.17
C ALA A 34 8.65 -45.28 -11.87
N LEU A 35 9.11 -45.72 -13.04
CA LEU A 35 10.21 -45.07 -13.78
C LEU A 35 9.93 -43.58 -14.13
N PRO A 36 8.71 -43.17 -14.52
CA PRO A 36 8.42 -41.76 -14.82
C PRO A 36 8.64 -40.83 -13.62
N PHE A 37 8.34 -41.28 -12.40
CA PHE A 37 8.53 -40.52 -11.16
C PHE A 37 9.98 -40.12 -10.87
N ARG A 38 10.97 -40.76 -11.50
CA ARG A 38 12.40 -40.40 -11.31
C ARG A 38 12.76 -39.05 -11.93
N LYS A 39 12.01 -38.60 -12.94
CA LYS A 39 12.24 -37.31 -13.62
C LYS A 39 11.48 -36.16 -12.98
N ALA A 40 10.43 -36.45 -12.20
CA ALA A 40 9.54 -35.46 -11.60
C ALA A 40 10.28 -34.42 -10.72
N PRO A 41 11.20 -34.79 -9.80
CA PRO A 41 11.88 -33.79 -8.97
C PRO A 41 12.73 -32.81 -9.78
N ALA A 42 13.49 -33.31 -10.76
CA ALA A 42 14.35 -32.48 -11.59
C ALA A 42 13.54 -31.56 -12.52
N ALA A 43 12.44 -32.05 -13.07
CA ALA A 43 11.53 -31.24 -13.89
C ALA A 43 10.87 -30.14 -13.06
N ALA A 44 10.43 -30.44 -11.82
CA ALA A 44 9.86 -29.44 -10.91
C ALA A 44 10.87 -28.36 -10.52
N GLU A 45 12.12 -28.75 -10.20
CA GLU A 45 13.19 -27.83 -9.84
C GLU A 45 13.57 -26.91 -11.02
N SER A 46 13.68 -27.46 -12.23
CA SER A 46 13.92 -26.65 -13.43
C SER A 46 12.77 -25.70 -13.75
N ALA A 47 11.50 -26.16 -13.64
CA ALA A 47 10.34 -25.31 -13.86
C ALA A 47 10.30 -24.14 -12.87
N LYS A 48 10.58 -24.40 -11.59
CA LYS A 48 10.71 -23.36 -10.56
C LYS A 48 11.80 -22.34 -10.92
N ALA A 49 13.00 -22.81 -11.27
CA ALA A 49 14.10 -21.93 -11.63
C ALA A 49 13.77 -21.07 -12.88
N ASP A 50 13.10 -21.64 -13.87
CA ASP A 50 12.65 -20.93 -15.06
C ASP A 50 11.57 -19.88 -14.73
N LEU A 51 10.66 -20.15 -13.78
CA LEU A 51 9.67 -19.18 -13.31
C LEU A 51 10.32 -18.04 -12.49
N GLU A 52 11.32 -18.35 -11.66
CA GLU A 52 12.12 -17.34 -10.95
C GLU A 52 12.90 -16.44 -11.94
N ALA A 53 13.46 -17.03 -12.99
CA ALA A 53 14.13 -16.30 -14.06
C ALA A 53 13.14 -15.42 -14.86
N ALA A 54 11.94 -15.93 -15.16
CA ALA A 54 10.87 -15.16 -15.79
C ALA A 54 10.49 -13.95 -14.93
N LYS A 55 10.24 -14.15 -13.63
CA LYS A 55 9.95 -13.06 -12.69
C LYS A 55 11.04 -12.00 -12.68
N ALA A 56 12.31 -12.41 -12.58
CA ALA A 56 13.44 -11.48 -12.59
C ALA A 56 13.52 -10.68 -13.91
N ALA A 57 13.28 -11.33 -15.06
CA ALA A 57 13.22 -10.66 -16.35
C ALA A 57 12.07 -9.62 -16.42
N LEU A 58 10.88 -9.98 -15.92
CA LEU A 58 9.73 -9.08 -15.82
C LEU A 58 9.98 -7.85 -14.95
N ASP A 59 10.66 -8.04 -13.81
CA ASP A 59 11.05 -6.95 -12.92
C ASP A 59 11.98 -5.95 -13.62
N THR A 60 12.87 -6.43 -14.50
CA THR A 60 13.76 -5.59 -15.30
C THR A 60 13.13 -5.04 -16.59
N GLY A 61 11.94 -5.53 -16.98
CA GLY A 61 11.26 -5.15 -18.21
C GLY A 61 11.73 -5.88 -19.48
N ASP A 62 12.47 -6.97 -19.34
CA ASP A 62 12.91 -7.81 -20.47
C ASP A 62 11.83 -8.85 -20.80
N VAL A 63 10.85 -8.42 -21.60
CA VAL A 63 9.68 -9.25 -21.98
C VAL A 63 10.11 -10.47 -22.81
N GLU A 64 11.07 -10.32 -23.72
CA GLU A 64 11.57 -11.43 -24.55
C GLU A 64 12.24 -12.52 -23.70
N ALA A 65 13.08 -12.13 -22.73
CA ALA A 65 13.70 -13.08 -21.81
C ALA A 65 12.68 -13.73 -20.87
N ALA A 66 11.65 -12.99 -20.44
CA ALA A 66 10.56 -13.52 -19.65
C ALA A 66 9.77 -14.58 -20.43
N GLU A 67 9.35 -14.30 -21.67
CA GLU A 67 8.66 -15.25 -22.54
C GLU A 67 9.50 -16.51 -22.82
N ALA A 68 10.81 -16.36 -23.03
CA ALA A 68 11.70 -17.50 -23.23
C ALA A 68 11.76 -18.40 -21.99
N SER A 69 11.82 -17.78 -20.81
CA SER A 69 11.86 -18.48 -19.52
C SER A 69 10.53 -19.16 -19.22
N VAL A 70 9.39 -18.49 -19.42
CA VAL A 70 8.05 -19.07 -19.27
C VAL A 70 7.84 -20.26 -20.21
N ARG A 71 8.25 -20.15 -21.49
CA ARG A 71 8.20 -21.30 -22.43
C ARG A 71 9.08 -22.46 -21.98
N SER A 72 10.18 -22.20 -21.27
CA SER A 72 11.02 -23.25 -20.68
C SER A 72 10.35 -23.88 -19.48
N ALA A 73 9.78 -23.07 -18.58
CA ALA A 73 8.99 -23.54 -17.45
C ALA A 73 7.84 -24.44 -17.91
N ARG A 74 7.10 -24.05 -18.96
CA ARG A 74 6.01 -24.85 -19.53
C ARG A 74 6.46 -26.22 -19.99
N ARG A 75 7.58 -26.32 -20.71
CA ARG A 75 8.13 -27.63 -21.12
C ARG A 75 8.49 -28.50 -19.91
N HIS A 76 9.05 -27.91 -18.86
CA HIS A 76 9.40 -28.65 -17.64
C HIS A 76 8.14 -29.05 -16.84
N ALA A 77 7.11 -28.20 -16.79
CA ALA A 77 5.82 -28.50 -16.19
C ALA A 77 5.09 -29.64 -16.93
N ASP A 78 5.10 -29.63 -18.27
CA ASP A 78 4.51 -30.72 -19.07
C ASP A 78 5.22 -32.06 -18.82
N VAL A 79 6.56 -32.07 -18.75
CA VAL A 79 7.34 -33.27 -18.41
C VAL A 79 6.99 -33.79 -17.01
N LEU A 80 6.77 -32.89 -16.05
CA LEU A 80 6.31 -33.25 -14.71
C LEU A 80 4.89 -33.84 -14.74
N GLN A 81 3.95 -33.17 -15.42
CA GLN A 81 2.57 -33.60 -15.55
C GLN A 81 2.47 -35.00 -16.18
N ASP A 82 3.18 -35.24 -17.28
CA ASP A 82 3.26 -36.57 -17.91
C ASP A 82 3.81 -37.63 -16.96
N ALA A 83 4.80 -37.28 -16.14
CA ALA A 83 5.41 -38.20 -15.19
C ALA A 83 4.48 -38.58 -14.04
N VAL A 84 3.59 -37.69 -13.60
CA VAL A 84 2.75 -37.88 -12.42
C VAL A 84 1.30 -38.26 -12.75
N GLN A 85 0.76 -37.83 -13.89
CA GLN A 85 -0.63 -38.09 -14.31
C GLN A 85 -0.81 -39.33 -15.19
N GLY A 86 0.27 -39.95 -15.69
CA GLY A 86 0.16 -41.15 -16.54
C GLY A 86 -0.40 -42.39 -15.82
N ILE A 87 -0.66 -43.46 -16.59
CA ILE A 87 -1.18 -44.77 -16.10
C ILE A 87 -0.43 -45.28 -14.86
N GLY A 88 0.89 -45.04 -14.81
CA GLY A 88 1.71 -45.38 -13.65
C GLY A 88 1.27 -44.65 -12.39
N GLY A 89 1.03 -43.34 -12.45
CA GLY A 89 0.53 -42.59 -11.31
C GLY A 89 -0.88 -42.97 -10.88
N ASP A 90 -1.74 -43.39 -11.81
CA ASP A 90 -3.08 -43.85 -11.46
C ASP A 90 -3.02 -45.15 -10.68
N VAL A 91 -2.20 -46.09 -11.13
CA VAL A 91 -1.97 -47.35 -10.40
C VAL A 91 -1.31 -47.08 -9.05
N TRP A 92 -0.29 -46.22 -9.00
CA TRP A 92 0.46 -45.94 -7.77
C TRP A 92 -0.34 -45.13 -6.74
N SER A 93 -1.27 -44.26 -7.17
CA SER A 93 -2.13 -43.47 -6.27
C SER A 93 -3.16 -44.33 -5.50
N TRP A 94 -3.50 -45.52 -6.01
CA TRP A 94 -4.40 -46.48 -5.36
C TRP A 94 -3.65 -47.48 -4.46
N THR A 95 -2.31 -47.43 -4.45
CA THR A 95 -1.49 -48.40 -3.74
C THR A 95 -1.46 -48.08 -2.23
N PRO A 96 -1.75 -49.05 -1.34
CA PRO A 96 -1.63 -48.83 0.11
C PRO A 96 -0.24 -48.35 0.51
N VAL A 97 -0.14 -47.50 1.54
CA VAL A 97 1.09 -46.87 2.06
C VAL A 97 1.68 -45.75 1.18
N VAL A 98 1.83 -45.94 -0.13
CA VAL A 98 2.50 -44.97 -1.03
C VAL A 98 1.53 -44.09 -1.84
N GLY A 99 0.28 -44.50 -2.00
CA GLY A 99 -0.70 -43.79 -2.83
C GLY A 99 -1.12 -42.42 -2.28
N GLY A 100 -0.93 -42.19 -0.99
CA GLY A 100 -1.04 -40.84 -0.40
C GLY A 100 0.03 -39.89 -0.96
N SER A 101 1.30 -40.31 -0.93
CA SER A 101 2.42 -39.51 -1.42
C SER A 101 2.34 -39.24 -2.92
N VAL A 102 1.84 -40.20 -3.72
CA VAL A 102 1.64 -39.97 -5.16
C VAL A 102 0.55 -38.93 -5.44
N ARG A 103 -0.53 -38.93 -4.66
CA ARG A 103 -1.56 -37.88 -4.76
C ARG A 103 -1.00 -36.50 -4.41
N ASP A 104 -0.19 -36.41 -3.37
CA ASP A 104 0.44 -35.14 -2.98
C ASP A 104 1.45 -34.63 -4.02
N VAL A 105 2.23 -35.53 -4.65
CA VAL A 105 3.10 -35.17 -5.77
C VAL A 105 2.30 -34.69 -6.98
N ARG A 106 1.13 -35.28 -7.26
CA ARG A 106 0.20 -34.79 -8.31
C ARG A 106 -0.32 -33.40 -7.99
N ARG A 107 -0.69 -33.15 -6.73
CA ARG A 107 -1.16 -31.83 -6.24
C ARG A 107 -0.11 -30.74 -6.46
N LEU A 108 1.15 -31.00 -6.06
CA LEU A 108 2.27 -30.09 -6.34
C LEU A 108 2.48 -29.86 -7.84
N GLY A 109 2.35 -30.91 -8.65
CA GLY A 109 2.43 -30.79 -10.11
C GLY A 109 1.31 -29.94 -10.70
N ASN A 110 0.07 -30.13 -10.23
CA ASN A 110 -1.09 -29.33 -10.65
C ASN A 110 -0.91 -27.86 -10.28
N ALA A 111 -0.46 -27.57 -9.06
CA ALA A 111 -0.16 -26.21 -8.65
C ALA A 111 0.91 -25.55 -9.54
N LEU A 112 1.98 -26.29 -9.88
CA LEU A 112 3.02 -25.79 -10.78
C LEU A 112 2.51 -25.54 -12.21
N ASP A 113 1.62 -26.40 -12.74
CA ASP A 113 0.99 -26.19 -14.04
C ASP A 113 0.12 -24.93 -14.05
N GLU A 114 -0.69 -24.72 -13.02
CA GLU A 114 -1.51 -23.51 -12.89
C GLU A 114 -0.66 -22.24 -12.77
N ILE A 115 0.39 -22.24 -11.95
CA ILE A 115 1.32 -21.10 -11.81
C ILE A 115 2.03 -20.82 -13.14
N THR A 116 2.40 -21.87 -13.89
CA THR A 116 3.02 -21.70 -15.19
C THR A 116 2.06 -21.06 -16.18
N SER A 117 0.78 -21.46 -16.19
CA SER A 117 -0.25 -20.80 -17.00
C SER A 117 -0.53 -19.36 -16.56
N VAL A 118 -0.42 -19.02 -15.28
CA VAL A 118 -0.47 -17.63 -14.82
C VAL A 118 0.68 -16.82 -15.40
N ALA A 119 1.90 -17.39 -15.42
CA ALA A 119 3.06 -16.74 -16.01
C ALA A 119 2.92 -16.57 -17.53
N GLU A 120 2.30 -17.53 -18.24
CA GLU A 120 1.96 -17.44 -19.67
C GLU A 120 1.01 -16.26 -19.94
N THR A 121 -0.11 -16.19 -19.21
CA THR A 121 -1.04 -15.05 -19.34
C THR A 121 -0.38 -13.72 -18.98
N GLY A 122 0.49 -13.70 -17.97
CA GLY A 122 1.24 -12.51 -17.59
C GLY A 122 2.12 -11.95 -18.72
N VAL A 123 2.90 -12.81 -19.38
CA VAL A 123 3.76 -12.39 -20.50
C VAL A 123 2.97 -11.99 -21.74
N GLU A 124 1.78 -12.58 -21.96
CA GLU A 124 0.88 -12.19 -23.05
C GLU A 124 0.20 -10.83 -22.82
N LEU A 125 -0.12 -10.49 -21.57
CA LEU A 125 -0.76 -9.21 -21.22
C LEU A 125 0.20 -8.03 -21.19
N LEU A 126 1.46 -8.28 -20.85
CA LEU A 126 2.45 -7.22 -20.65
C LEU A 126 2.61 -6.27 -21.84
N PRO A 127 2.72 -6.75 -23.10
CA PRO A 127 2.80 -5.88 -24.27
C PRO A 127 1.57 -4.97 -24.45
N LEU A 128 0.39 -5.36 -23.96
CA LEU A 128 -0.81 -4.51 -24.04
C LEU A 128 -0.76 -3.33 -23.08
N VAL A 129 -0.06 -3.50 -21.95
CA VAL A 129 -0.05 -2.56 -20.83
C VAL A 129 1.25 -1.75 -20.76
N ARG A 130 2.36 -2.27 -21.31
CA ARG A 130 3.71 -1.77 -21.03
C ARG A 130 4.57 -1.67 -22.29
N GLY A 131 5.34 -0.59 -22.39
CA GLY A 131 6.32 -0.37 -23.46
C GLY A 131 5.79 0.53 -24.58
N ASP A 132 6.65 0.83 -25.56
CA ASP A 132 6.34 1.73 -26.69
C ASP A 132 5.21 1.19 -27.60
N GLU A 133 4.89 -0.10 -27.50
CA GLU A 133 3.82 -0.77 -28.25
C GLU A 133 2.54 -1.00 -27.42
N GLY A 134 2.50 -0.49 -26.17
CA GLY A 134 1.33 -0.58 -25.30
C GLY A 134 0.10 0.06 -25.92
N THR A 135 -1.03 -0.64 -25.90
CA THR A 135 -2.30 -0.17 -26.49
C THR A 135 -3.34 0.23 -25.46
N LEU A 136 -3.16 -0.14 -24.19
CA LEU A 136 -4.11 0.19 -23.13
C LEU A 136 -4.21 1.71 -22.91
N VAL A 137 -3.08 2.43 -22.98
CA VAL A 137 -3.03 3.88 -22.83
C VAL A 137 -2.29 4.46 -24.03
N ASP A 138 -2.96 5.31 -24.80
CA ASP A 138 -2.40 5.99 -25.98
C ASP A 138 -2.72 7.50 -25.91
N ASP A 139 -1.69 8.34 -25.99
CA ASP A 139 -1.76 9.82 -25.90
C ASP A 139 -2.64 10.36 -24.75
N GLY A 140 -2.71 9.65 -23.63
CA GLY A 140 -3.50 10.04 -22.45
C GLY A 140 -4.90 9.43 -22.38
N ASP A 141 -5.36 8.79 -23.45
CA ASP A 141 -6.64 8.09 -23.51
C ASP A 141 -6.49 6.62 -23.16
N VAL A 142 -7.53 6.02 -22.58
CA VAL A 142 -7.56 4.60 -22.22
C VAL A 142 -8.46 3.84 -23.17
N ASP A 143 -7.92 2.81 -23.83
CA ASP A 143 -8.72 1.90 -24.66
C ASP A 143 -9.55 0.97 -23.76
N LEU A 144 -10.87 1.19 -23.75
CA LEU A 144 -11.79 0.44 -22.90
C LEU A 144 -11.99 -1.01 -23.35
N ASP A 145 -11.78 -1.33 -24.63
CA ASP A 145 -11.87 -2.70 -25.14
C ASP A 145 -10.62 -3.50 -24.73
N VAL A 146 -9.43 -2.89 -24.84
CA VAL A 146 -8.17 -3.47 -24.31
C VAL A 146 -8.26 -3.61 -22.79
N LEU A 147 -8.79 -2.61 -22.07
CA LEU A 147 -9.00 -2.72 -20.62
C LEU A 147 -9.92 -3.89 -20.26
N ALA A 148 -10.99 -4.10 -21.02
CA ALA A 148 -11.92 -5.22 -20.80
C ALA A 148 -11.22 -6.57 -21.05
N GLU A 149 -10.38 -6.67 -22.08
CA GLU A 149 -9.55 -7.84 -22.33
C GLU A 149 -8.58 -8.12 -21.18
N VAL A 150 -7.82 -7.11 -20.74
CA VAL A 150 -6.89 -7.21 -19.61
C VAL A 150 -7.62 -7.67 -18.34
N THR A 151 -8.78 -7.06 -18.04
CA THR A 151 -9.58 -7.40 -16.85
C THR A 151 -10.07 -8.86 -16.91
N SER A 152 -10.59 -9.31 -18.05
CA SER A 152 -11.03 -10.69 -18.26
C SER A 152 -9.90 -11.71 -18.10
N GLN A 153 -8.68 -11.37 -18.52
CA GLN A 153 -7.51 -12.24 -18.33
C GLN A 153 -7.04 -12.25 -16.88
N ILE A 154 -7.14 -11.13 -16.16
CA ILE A 154 -6.84 -11.05 -14.72
C ILE A 154 -7.82 -11.93 -13.92
N ASP A 155 -9.12 -11.94 -14.24
CA ASP A 155 -10.09 -12.87 -13.63
C ASP A 155 -9.69 -14.33 -13.84
N THR A 156 -9.22 -14.65 -15.05
CA THR A 156 -8.73 -15.99 -15.38
C THR A 156 -7.50 -16.33 -14.54
N VAL A 157 -6.55 -15.40 -14.40
CA VAL A 157 -5.36 -15.54 -13.57
C VAL A 157 -5.73 -15.76 -12.10
N SER A 158 -6.65 -14.98 -11.55
CA SER A 158 -7.16 -15.12 -10.18
C SER A 158 -7.72 -16.53 -9.93
N SER A 159 -8.58 -17.02 -10.84
CA SER A 159 -9.12 -18.39 -10.74
C SER A 159 -8.05 -19.49 -10.81
N ARG A 160 -6.92 -19.26 -11.47
CA ARG A 160 -5.78 -20.19 -11.55
C ARG A 160 -4.96 -20.17 -10.28
N VAL A 161 -4.68 -18.98 -9.74
CA VAL A 161 -3.97 -18.79 -8.47
C VAL A 161 -4.73 -19.46 -7.33
N GLU A 162 -6.05 -19.29 -7.26
CA GLU A 162 -6.87 -19.93 -6.22
C GLU A 162 -6.89 -21.46 -6.36
N ARG A 163 -6.92 -21.99 -7.59
CA ARG A 163 -6.79 -23.43 -7.84
C ARG A 163 -5.41 -23.96 -7.43
N ALA A 164 -4.33 -23.24 -7.73
CA ALA A 164 -2.99 -23.59 -7.28
C ALA A 164 -2.90 -23.62 -5.74
N ARG A 165 -3.45 -22.59 -5.07
CA ARG A 165 -3.53 -22.52 -3.61
C ARG A 165 -4.32 -23.69 -3.03
N SER A 166 -5.47 -24.01 -3.61
CA SER A 166 -6.28 -25.15 -3.19
C SER A 166 -5.54 -26.48 -3.34
N GLU A 167 -4.81 -26.70 -4.44
CA GLU A 167 -4.02 -27.92 -4.63
C GLU A 167 -2.88 -28.03 -3.59
N LEU A 168 -2.20 -26.91 -3.30
CA LEU A 168 -1.15 -26.84 -2.28
C LEU A 168 -1.67 -27.11 -0.87
N ALA A 169 -2.78 -26.47 -0.48
CA ALA A 169 -3.39 -26.64 0.85
C ALA A 169 -3.78 -28.10 1.16
N ASP A 170 -4.04 -28.86 0.11
CA ASP A 170 -4.48 -30.23 0.16
C ASP A 170 -3.31 -31.24 0.28
N VAL A 171 -2.05 -30.80 0.21
CA VAL A 171 -0.86 -31.64 0.43
C VAL A 171 -0.69 -31.96 1.92
N ALA A 172 -0.58 -33.25 2.26
CA ALA A 172 -0.56 -33.72 3.65
C ALA A 172 0.86 -33.81 4.25
N ASP A 173 0.99 -33.42 5.53
CA ASP A 173 2.27 -33.43 6.25
C ASP A 173 2.73 -34.84 6.69
N GLU A 174 1.79 -35.76 6.92
CA GLU A 174 2.04 -37.01 7.66
C GLU A 174 2.37 -38.21 6.75
N ARG A 175 2.85 -37.99 5.52
CA ARG A 175 3.15 -39.10 4.60
C ARG A 175 4.38 -39.91 5.05
N PRO A 176 4.32 -41.26 5.06
CA PRO A 176 5.49 -42.09 5.34
C PRO A 176 6.65 -41.79 4.37
N LEU A 177 7.87 -41.71 4.90
CA LEU A 177 9.15 -41.55 4.16
C LEU A 177 9.38 -40.22 3.43
N VAL A 178 8.33 -39.53 2.96
CA VAL A 178 8.45 -38.33 2.10
C VAL A 178 7.64 -37.12 2.56
N GLY A 179 6.80 -37.24 3.60
CA GLY A 179 5.90 -36.17 4.07
C GLY A 179 6.61 -34.85 4.35
N ALA A 180 7.72 -34.86 5.10
CA ALA A 180 8.47 -33.65 5.42
C ALA A 180 8.97 -32.89 4.18
N ARG A 181 9.41 -33.60 3.12
CA ARG A 181 9.87 -32.97 1.87
C ARG A 181 8.73 -32.40 1.05
N LEU A 182 7.56 -33.06 1.07
CA LEU A 182 6.37 -32.58 0.38
C LEU A 182 5.77 -31.35 1.09
N ALA A 183 5.80 -31.35 2.42
CA ALA A 183 5.44 -30.19 3.23
C ALA A 183 6.37 -29.00 2.95
N GLU A 184 7.69 -29.20 2.95
CA GLU A 184 8.66 -28.15 2.63
C GLU A 184 8.47 -27.60 1.20
N ALA A 185 8.19 -28.46 0.22
CA ALA A 185 7.88 -28.03 -1.15
C ALA A 185 6.55 -27.28 -1.26
N ARG A 186 5.52 -27.70 -0.51
CA ARG A 186 4.24 -26.99 -0.41
C ARG A 186 4.46 -25.60 0.17
N ASP A 187 5.15 -25.50 1.30
CA ASP A 187 5.35 -24.24 2.01
C ASP A 187 6.16 -23.27 1.15
N ALA A 188 7.23 -23.74 0.50
CA ALA A 188 8.00 -22.94 -0.45
C ALA A 188 7.19 -22.49 -1.68
N ALA A 189 6.20 -23.28 -2.12
CA ALA A 189 5.30 -22.88 -3.20
C ALA A 189 4.25 -21.87 -2.73
N LEU A 190 3.68 -22.06 -1.54
CA LEU A 190 2.75 -21.11 -0.92
C LEU A 190 3.41 -19.75 -0.71
N ASP A 191 4.69 -19.71 -0.31
CA ASP A 191 5.47 -18.46 -0.19
C ASP A 191 5.60 -17.68 -1.53
N GLN A 192 5.48 -18.36 -2.67
CA GLN A 192 5.49 -17.72 -3.99
C GLN A 192 4.08 -17.34 -4.48
N VAL A 193 3.06 -18.14 -4.16
CA VAL A 193 1.69 -17.97 -4.63
C VAL A 193 0.95 -16.91 -3.80
N ALA A 194 1.15 -16.88 -2.48
CA ALA A 194 0.42 -16.00 -1.58
C ALA A 194 0.54 -14.50 -1.97
N PRO A 195 1.74 -13.96 -2.27
CA PRO A 195 1.85 -12.55 -2.67
C PRO A 195 1.10 -12.21 -3.97
N VAL A 196 0.97 -13.18 -4.88
CA VAL A 196 0.22 -12.98 -6.14
C VAL A 196 -1.28 -13.01 -5.86
N SER A 197 -1.75 -13.96 -5.04
CA SER A 197 -3.15 -14.05 -4.58
C SER A 197 -3.57 -12.76 -3.89
N ASP A 198 -2.79 -12.32 -2.90
CA ASP A 198 -3.08 -11.13 -2.11
C ASP A 198 -3.11 -9.87 -3.01
N GLY A 199 -2.18 -9.78 -3.97
CA GLY A 199 -2.16 -8.68 -4.95
C GLY A 199 -3.39 -8.65 -5.86
N LEU A 200 -3.87 -9.81 -6.32
CA LEU A 200 -5.06 -9.94 -7.15
C LEU A 200 -6.33 -9.58 -6.38
N GLU A 201 -6.51 -10.16 -5.19
CA GLU A 201 -7.63 -9.86 -4.29
C GLU A 201 -7.72 -8.36 -3.96
N THR A 202 -6.57 -7.68 -3.88
CA THR A 202 -6.51 -6.23 -3.60
C THR A 202 -6.88 -5.39 -4.84
N ILE A 203 -6.53 -5.79 -6.06
CA ILE A 203 -6.74 -4.98 -7.28
C ILE A 203 -8.08 -5.25 -7.98
N GLU A 204 -8.64 -6.45 -7.83
CA GLU A 204 -9.92 -6.87 -8.45
C GLU A 204 -11.05 -5.85 -8.23
N PRO A 205 -11.33 -5.37 -7.00
CA PRO A 205 -12.39 -4.38 -6.78
C PRO A 205 -12.19 -3.09 -7.57
N LEU A 206 -10.93 -2.67 -7.80
CA LEU A 206 -10.64 -1.50 -8.62
C LEU A 206 -10.91 -1.79 -10.10
N LEU A 207 -10.49 -2.94 -10.62
CA LEU A 207 -10.71 -3.33 -12.02
C LEU A 207 -12.20 -3.38 -12.37
N ASP A 208 -13.04 -3.86 -11.45
CA ASP A 208 -14.50 -3.89 -11.61
C ASP A 208 -15.11 -2.51 -11.80
N VAL A 209 -14.60 -1.50 -11.08
CA VAL A 209 -15.15 -0.14 -11.13
C VAL A 209 -14.44 0.77 -12.13
N LEU A 210 -13.24 0.41 -12.58
CA LEU A 210 -12.37 1.22 -13.43
C LEU A 210 -13.04 1.64 -14.75
N PRO A 211 -13.75 0.77 -15.49
CA PRO A 211 -14.47 1.20 -16.70
C PRO A 211 -15.47 2.33 -16.43
N ARG A 212 -16.19 2.28 -15.30
CA ARG A 212 -17.16 3.34 -14.93
C ARG A 212 -16.44 4.63 -14.56
N ILE A 213 -15.29 4.54 -13.90
CA ILE A 213 -14.45 5.71 -13.55
C ILE A 213 -13.94 6.40 -14.81
N LEU A 214 -13.57 5.62 -15.83
CA LEU A 214 -13.11 6.08 -17.14
C LEU A 214 -14.25 6.51 -18.09
N GLY A 215 -15.50 6.49 -17.62
CA GLY A 215 -16.63 7.03 -18.35
C GLY A 215 -17.25 6.09 -19.37
N SER A 216 -17.14 4.76 -19.19
CA SER A 216 -17.78 3.77 -20.08
C SER A 216 -19.32 3.86 -20.09
N GLN A 217 -19.92 4.31 -18.99
CA GLN A 217 -21.38 4.41 -18.83
C GLN A 217 -21.91 5.85 -18.92
N ALA A 218 -21.15 6.81 -18.40
CA ALA A 218 -21.50 8.23 -18.37
C ALA A 218 -20.25 9.07 -18.15
N ASP A 219 -20.21 10.25 -18.76
CA ASP A 219 -19.12 11.22 -18.57
C ASP A 219 -18.87 11.51 -17.09
N ARG A 220 -17.59 11.47 -16.70
CA ARG A 220 -17.14 11.68 -15.32
C ARG A 220 -16.26 12.92 -15.27
N GLN A 221 -16.42 13.71 -14.22
CA GLN A 221 -15.55 14.87 -13.99
C GLN A 221 -14.88 14.78 -12.62
N TYR A 222 -13.56 14.80 -12.60
CA TYR A 222 -12.74 14.78 -11.39
C TYR A 222 -12.05 16.12 -11.18
N LEU A 223 -11.77 16.47 -9.93
CA LEU A 223 -10.93 17.63 -9.59
C LEU A 223 -9.53 17.15 -9.29
N LEU A 224 -8.55 17.52 -10.11
CA LEU A 224 -7.14 17.42 -9.79
C LEU A 224 -6.73 18.65 -8.96
N ALA A 225 -6.05 18.43 -7.83
CA ALA A 225 -5.45 19.50 -7.04
C ALA A 225 -3.97 19.20 -6.72
N VAL A 226 -3.09 20.13 -7.07
CA VAL A 226 -1.66 20.05 -6.73
C VAL A 226 -1.42 20.76 -5.41
N LEU A 227 -0.83 20.04 -4.46
CA LEU A 227 -0.58 20.47 -3.10
C LEU A 227 0.81 21.08 -2.96
N ASN A 228 0.92 22.15 -2.18
CA ASN A 228 2.19 22.74 -1.80
C ASN A 228 2.51 22.39 -0.34
N PRO A 229 3.49 21.50 -0.07
CA PRO A 229 3.86 21.10 1.29
C PRO A 229 4.62 22.18 2.06
N SER A 230 5.00 23.30 1.41
CA SER A 230 5.54 24.48 2.09
C SER A 230 4.45 25.40 2.67
N GLU A 231 3.18 25.08 2.48
CA GLU A 231 2.03 25.72 3.15
C GLU A 231 1.16 24.63 3.79
N LEU A 232 1.47 24.23 5.03
CA LEU A 232 0.89 23.01 5.59
C LEU A 232 -0.56 23.16 6.08
N ARG A 233 -1.31 22.08 5.86
CA ARG A 233 -2.61 21.71 6.43
C ARG A 233 -2.48 20.35 7.09
N TYR A 234 -3.45 19.97 7.92
CA TYR A 234 -3.41 18.67 8.57
C TYR A 234 -3.42 17.48 7.61
N SER A 235 -4.06 17.61 6.45
CA SER A 235 -4.05 16.56 5.42
C SER A 235 -2.72 16.49 4.63
N GLY A 236 -1.82 17.48 4.77
CA GLY A 236 -0.62 17.63 3.92
C GLY A 236 -0.49 19.06 3.40
N GLY A 237 -0.04 19.25 2.16
CA GLY A 237 0.09 20.58 1.56
C GLY A 237 -1.24 21.29 1.30
N THR A 238 -1.17 22.62 1.12
CA THR A 238 -2.31 23.43 0.68
C THR A 238 -2.55 23.23 -0.82
N PRO A 239 -3.80 22.97 -1.28
CA PRO A 239 -4.09 22.87 -2.71
C PRO A 239 -4.04 24.25 -3.37
N LEU A 240 -3.10 24.48 -4.28
CA LEU A 240 -2.87 25.81 -4.89
C LEU A 240 -3.12 25.85 -6.40
N THR A 241 -2.97 24.71 -7.08
CA THR A 241 -3.27 24.57 -8.52
C THR A 241 -4.36 23.53 -8.69
N PHE A 242 -5.33 23.82 -9.55
CA PHE A 242 -6.49 22.96 -9.81
C PHE A 242 -6.68 22.75 -11.31
N ALA A 243 -7.14 21.57 -11.70
CA ALA A 243 -7.67 21.32 -13.04
C ALA A 243 -8.87 20.38 -12.94
N THR A 244 -9.83 20.48 -13.86
CA THR A 244 -10.84 19.43 -14.00
C THR A 244 -10.37 18.42 -15.03
N LEU A 245 -10.60 17.15 -14.73
CA LEU A 245 -10.37 16.02 -15.61
C LEU A 245 -11.72 15.48 -16.05
N ASP A 246 -12.03 15.60 -17.33
CA ASP A 246 -13.25 15.08 -17.94
C ASP A 246 -12.91 13.74 -18.63
N LEU A 247 -13.59 12.66 -18.22
CA LEU A 247 -13.42 11.30 -18.74
C LEU A 247 -14.72 10.85 -19.42
N ALA A 248 -14.64 10.53 -20.71
CA ALA A 248 -15.79 10.10 -21.51
C ALA A 248 -15.37 8.97 -22.46
N GLY A 249 -15.90 7.76 -22.24
CA GLY A 249 -15.58 6.60 -23.07
C GLY A 249 -14.07 6.29 -23.15
N GLY A 250 -13.33 6.47 -22.05
CA GLY A 250 -11.88 6.28 -22.02
C GLY A 250 -11.07 7.51 -22.41
N GLN A 251 -11.68 8.51 -23.04
CA GLN A 251 -10.98 9.73 -23.45
C GLN A 251 -10.82 10.70 -22.29
N LEU A 252 -9.60 11.17 -22.06
CA LEU A 252 -9.30 12.14 -21.03
C LEU A 252 -9.10 13.53 -21.62
N THR A 253 -9.87 14.51 -21.13
CA THR A 253 -9.62 15.92 -21.38
C THR A 253 -9.36 16.66 -20.08
N MET A 254 -8.24 17.36 -19.99
CA MET A 254 -7.93 18.24 -18.87
C MET A 254 -8.28 19.70 -19.20
N SER A 255 -8.91 20.41 -18.26
CA SER A 255 -9.11 21.86 -18.39
C SER A 255 -7.81 22.64 -18.27
N GLU A 256 -7.82 23.91 -18.67
CA GLU A 256 -6.73 24.81 -18.32
C GLU A 256 -6.51 24.84 -16.79
N PRO A 257 -5.25 24.82 -16.32
CA PRO A 257 -4.93 24.91 -14.90
C PRO A 257 -5.36 26.25 -14.30
N LEU A 258 -5.98 26.16 -13.13
CA LEU A 258 -6.53 27.25 -12.37
C LEU A 258 -5.73 27.48 -11.08
N ASP A 259 -5.51 28.73 -10.72
CA ASP A 259 -4.89 29.13 -9.47
C ASP A 259 -5.64 30.30 -8.81
N THR A 260 -5.06 30.87 -7.76
CA THR A 260 -5.68 31.99 -7.00
C THR A 260 -5.87 33.28 -7.82
N GLU A 261 -5.17 33.48 -8.94
CA GLU A 261 -5.36 34.61 -9.85
C GLU A 261 -6.33 34.29 -10.98
N THR A 262 -6.16 33.14 -11.64
CA THR A 262 -6.94 32.79 -12.83
C THR A 262 -8.32 32.25 -12.50
N ALA A 263 -8.58 31.89 -11.23
CA ALA A 263 -9.89 31.51 -10.73
C ALA A 263 -10.41 32.49 -9.66
N PRO A 264 -11.06 33.60 -10.09
CA PRO A 264 -11.72 34.54 -9.18
C PRO A 264 -12.63 33.82 -8.19
N GLY A 265 -12.37 34.00 -6.90
CA GLY A 265 -13.18 33.45 -5.82
C GLY A 265 -12.67 32.17 -5.16
N VAL A 266 -11.56 31.57 -5.62
CA VAL A 266 -10.89 30.43 -4.95
C VAL A 266 -10.45 30.78 -3.53
N GLY A 267 -9.86 31.97 -3.34
CA GLY A 267 -9.45 32.48 -2.04
C GLY A 267 -10.57 33.13 -1.20
N GLN A 268 -11.78 33.29 -1.76
CA GLN A 268 -12.87 33.97 -1.08
C GLN A 268 -13.61 33.03 -0.11
N PRO A 269 -13.93 33.46 1.12
CA PRO A 269 -14.70 32.66 2.07
C PRO A 269 -16.12 32.36 1.55
N ARG A 270 -16.42 31.07 1.45
CA ARG A 270 -17.68 30.47 1.01
C ARG A 270 -18.27 29.60 2.10
N TYR A 271 -19.55 29.27 1.92
CA TYR A 271 -20.27 28.33 2.77
C TYR A 271 -20.67 27.12 1.95
N TRP A 272 -20.43 25.93 2.49
CA TRP A 272 -20.98 24.68 1.98
C TRP A 272 -21.36 23.79 3.15
N LYS A 273 -22.20 22.79 2.89
CA LYS A 273 -22.53 21.78 3.90
C LYS A 273 -21.27 20.99 4.24
N LYS A 274 -20.80 21.11 5.48
CA LYS A 274 -19.66 20.33 5.99
C LYS A 274 -19.92 18.82 5.92
N VAL A 275 -18.84 18.06 5.80
CA VAL A 275 -18.85 16.60 5.91
C VAL A 275 -19.30 16.23 7.32
N LYS A 276 -20.23 15.27 7.42
CA LYS A 276 -20.82 14.85 8.70
C LYS A 276 -19.72 14.29 9.60
N GLY A 277 -19.54 14.88 10.79
CA GLY A 277 -18.51 14.48 11.75
C GLY A 277 -17.25 15.36 11.70
N ASN A 278 -17.03 16.13 10.63
CA ASN A 278 -15.88 17.01 10.53
C ASN A 278 -15.94 18.15 11.57
N ARG A 279 -14.97 18.15 12.49
CA ARG A 279 -14.79 19.15 13.56
C ARG A 279 -13.90 20.33 13.13
N PHE A 280 -13.17 20.18 12.02
CA PHE A 280 -12.25 21.19 11.50
C PHE A 280 -12.97 22.21 10.60
N HIS A 281 -14.13 21.85 10.04
CA HIS A 281 -15.00 22.78 9.34
C HIS A 281 -15.84 23.61 10.34
N ARG A 282 -15.47 24.88 10.54
CA ARG A 282 -16.07 25.80 11.54
C ARG A 282 -16.91 26.96 10.98
N GLY A 283 -17.28 26.94 9.71
CA GLY A 283 -18.15 27.95 9.12
C GLY A 283 -17.72 28.31 7.70
N ARG A 284 -17.47 29.59 7.46
CA ARG A 284 -17.01 30.04 6.14
C ARG A 284 -15.52 29.72 5.97
N LEU A 285 -15.21 28.91 4.98
CA LEU A 285 -13.85 28.54 4.56
C LEU A 285 -13.69 28.90 3.09
N ASN A 286 -12.48 28.86 2.54
CA ASN A 286 -12.27 28.97 1.10
C ASN A 286 -11.74 27.64 0.54
N VAL A 287 -11.62 27.52 -0.79
CA VAL A 287 -11.20 26.26 -1.42
C VAL A 287 -9.82 25.82 -0.92
N LEU A 288 -8.89 26.77 -0.77
CA LEU A 288 -7.51 26.55 -0.29
C LEU A 288 -7.44 26.05 1.17
N THR A 289 -8.47 26.34 1.97
CA THR A 289 -8.55 25.98 3.39
C THR A 289 -9.60 24.91 3.67
N SER A 290 -10.08 24.21 2.64
CA SER A 290 -11.08 23.15 2.78
C SER A 290 -10.47 21.82 3.29
N THR A 291 -9.15 21.66 3.20
CA THR A 291 -8.40 20.44 3.52
C THR A 291 -7.85 20.43 4.95
N MET A 292 -8.58 21.00 5.91
CA MET A 292 -8.16 21.08 7.32
C MET A 292 -8.44 19.80 8.12
N ALA A 293 -9.01 18.74 7.55
CA ALA A 293 -9.12 17.47 8.26
C ALA A 293 -7.84 16.65 8.01
N PRO A 294 -7.27 15.97 9.02
CA PRO A 294 -6.08 15.16 8.80
C PRO A 294 -6.31 14.02 7.82
N ASP A 295 -7.53 13.50 7.72
CA ASP A 295 -7.91 12.37 6.86
C ASP A 295 -8.36 12.83 5.45
N TRP A 296 -7.79 12.25 4.39
CA TRP A 296 -8.11 12.61 3.00
C TRP A 296 -9.49 12.14 2.53
N THR A 297 -10.08 11.11 3.13
CA THR A 297 -11.47 10.73 2.86
C THR A 297 -12.44 11.84 3.27
N VAL A 298 -12.08 12.62 4.30
CA VAL A 298 -12.83 13.77 4.79
C VAL A 298 -12.42 15.04 4.03
N SER A 299 -11.13 15.33 3.94
CA SER A 299 -10.60 16.53 3.27
C SER A 299 -10.87 16.55 1.77
N GLY A 300 -10.79 15.40 1.09
CA GLY A 300 -11.17 15.27 -0.32
C GLY A 300 -12.65 15.58 -0.56
N ASN A 301 -13.53 15.10 0.32
CA ASN A 301 -14.96 15.42 0.25
C ASN A 301 -15.24 16.90 0.55
N GLU A 302 -14.59 17.48 1.56
CA GLU A 302 -14.66 18.92 1.84
C GLU A 302 -14.19 19.74 0.64
N LEU A 303 -13.07 19.37 0.02
CA LEU A 303 -12.53 20.03 -1.18
C LEU A 303 -13.50 19.92 -2.36
N ALA A 304 -14.08 18.74 -2.61
CA ALA A 304 -15.10 18.56 -3.64
C ALA A 304 -16.34 19.43 -3.39
N ASN A 305 -16.76 19.57 -2.13
CA ASN A 305 -17.91 20.41 -1.75
C ASN A 305 -17.58 21.91 -1.84
N ALA A 306 -16.36 22.30 -1.47
CA ALA A 306 -15.86 23.67 -1.63
C ALA A 306 -15.81 24.06 -3.11
N TRP A 307 -15.26 23.19 -3.96
CA TRP A 307 -15.20 23.39 -5.40
C TRP A 307 -16.58 23.51 -6.04
N ARG A 308 -17.53 22.66 -5.65
CA ARG A 308 -18.94 22.79 -6.07
C ARG A 308 -19.54 24.14 -5.66
N SER A 309 -19.21 24.65 -4.47
CA SER A 309 -19.70 25.98 -4.04
C SER A 309 -19.11 27.14 -4.85
N LEU A 310 -17.97 26.91 -5.54
CA LEU A 310 -17.31 27.86 -6.42
C LEU A 310 -17.82 27.76 -7.87
N ARG A 311 -17.91 26.54 -8.41
CA ARG A 311 -18.16 26.28 -9.84
C ARG A 311 -19.55 25.74 -10.17
N GLY A 312 -20.35 25.38 -9.17
CA GLY A 312 -21.73 24.88 -9.35
C GLY A 312 -21.84 23.42 -9.80
N ARG A 313 -20.77 22.83 -10.38
CA ARG A 313 -20.74 21.44 -10.83
C ARG A 313 -20.29 20.50 -9.72
N ARG A 314 -20.88 19.30 -9.68
CA ARG A 314 -20.55 18.24 -8.73
C ARG A 314 -19.50 17.32 -9.38
N MET A 315 -18.35 17.20 -8.74
CA MET A 315 -17.29 16.28 -9.17
C MET A 315 -17.62 14.84 -8.74
N SER A 316 -17.27 13.87 -9.58
CA SER A 316 -17.30 12.43 -9.31
C SER A 316 -16.26 12.05 -8.24
N GLY A 317 -15.12 12.73 -8.24
CA GLY A 317 -14.08 12.56 -7.24
C GLY A 317 -13.07 13.70 -7.21
N VAL A 318 -12.05 13.54 -6.38
CA VAL A 318 -10.91 14.44 -6.23
C VAL A 318 -9.64 13.61 -6.26
N ILE A 319 -8.65 14.05 -7.03
CA ILE A 319 -7.30 13.49 -7.05
C ILE A 319 -6.38 14.58 -6.53
N VAL A 320 -5.57 14.26 -5.52
CA VAL A 320 -4.56 15.18 -5.00
C VAL A 320 -3.19 14.59 -5.14
N VAL A 321 -2.22 15.45 -5.43
CA VAL A 321 -0.81 15.10 -5.55
C VAL A 321 0.03 16.27 -5.05
N ASP A 322 1.06 16.02 -4.26
CA ASP A 322 2.00 17.04 -3.85
C ASP A 322 3.21 17.16 -4.80
N VAL A 323 3.98 18.23 -4.62
CA VAL A 323 5.15 18.49 -5.47
C VAL A 323 6.27 17.46 -5.31
N VAL A 324 6.36 16.77 -4.17
CA VAL A 324 7.37 15.72 -3.94
C VAL A 324 6.98 14.44 -4.66
N ALA A 325 5.72 14.02 -4.60
CA ALA A 325 5.19 12.93 -5.40
C ALA A 325 5.31 13.21 -6.91
N LEU A 326 5.15 14.47 -7.34
CA LEU A 326 5.44 14.86 -8.72
C LEU A 326 6.92 14.69 -9.08
N ALA A 327 7.85 14.97 -8.16
CA ALA A 327 9.28 14.76 -8.39
C ALA A 327 9.61 13.27 -8.59
N ASP A 328 8.95 12.39 -7.86
CA ASP A 328 9.10 10.94 -8.04
C ASP A 328 8.62 10.47 -9.42
N LEU A 329 7.52 11.03 -9.94
CA LEU A 329 7.07 10.76 -11.29
C LEU A 329 8.06 11.29 -12.34
N VAL A 330 8.66 12.45 -12.11
CA VAL A 330 9.73 13.01 -12.95
C VAL A 330 10.98 12.15 -12.93
N ALA A 331 11.29 11.49 -11.81
CA ALA A 331 12.40 10.55 -11.72
C ALA A 331 12.21 9.34 -12.65
N LEU A 332 10.97 8.89 -12.85
CA LEU A 332 10.64 7.80 -13.76
C LEU A 332 10.65 8.22 -15.23
N THR A 333 10.11 9.40 -15.51
CA THR A 333 9.78 9.84 -16.88
C THR A 333 10.83 10.79 -17.47
N GLY A 334 11.82 11.19 -16.69
CA GLY A 334 12.91 12.07 -17.08
C GLY A 334 12.63 13.56 -16.84
N PRO A 335 13.64 14.43 -17.02
CA PRO A 335 13.50 15.87 -16.76
C PRO A 335 12.35 16.53 -17.52
N LEU A 336 11.90 17.68 -17.03
CA LEU A 336 10.84 18.48 -17.64
C LEU A 336 11.29 19.93 -17.83
N GLU A 337 10.66 20.64 -18.75
CA GLU A 337 10.89 22.06 -18.96
C GLU A 337 9.80 22.88 -18.25
N LEU A 338 10.19 23.79 -17.36
CA LEU A 338 9.28 24.72 -16.73
C LEU A 338 9.40 26.12 -17.32
N PRO A 339 8.27 26.82 -17.57
CA PRO A 339 8.30 28.21 -18.02
C PRO A 339 9.15 29.10 -17.11
N SER A 340 10.05 29.87 -17.71
CA SER A 340 10.92 30.85 -17.02
C SER A 340 11.91 30.27 -16.00
N VAL A 341 12.01 28.94 -15.88
CA VAL A 341 12.96 28.22 -15.04
C VAL A 341 13.96 27.44 -15.91
N GLY A 342 13.46 26.79 -16.97
CA GLY A 342 14.23 25.89 -17.81
C GLY A 342 14.05 24.43 -17.41
N MET A 343 15.04 23.60 -17.72
CA MET A 343 15.01 22.16 -17.44
C MET A 343 15.19 21.87 -15.94
N VAL A 344 14.28 21.08 -15.38
CA VAL A 344 14.27 20.67 -13.97
C VAL A 344 14.13 19.15 -13.91
N ASN A 345 14.90 18.52 -13.04
CA ASN A 345 14.85 17.08 -12.78
C ASN A 345 14.24 16.79 -11.40
N ALA A 346 14.06 15.52 -11.05
CA ALA A 346 13.50 15.11 -9.76
C ALA A 346 14.22 15.76 -8.56
N ASP A 347 15.55 15.74 -8.56
CA ASP A 347 16.38 16.25 -7.45
C ASP A 347 16.19 17.75 -7.20
N SER A 348 15.99 18.54 -8.27
CA SER A 348 15.88 20.00 -8.20
C SER A 348 14.45 20.50 -8.17
N LEU A 349 13.45 19.66 -8.49
CA LEU A 349 12.06 20.07 -8.66
C LEU A 349 11.47 20.65 -7.37
N VAL A 350 11.61 19.94 -6.26
CA VAL A 350 11.04 20.35 -4.97
C VAL A 350 11.69 21.66 -4.50
N GLU A 351 13.02 21.75 -4.52
CA GLU A 351 13.72 22.98 -4.15
C GLU A 351 13.32 24.15 -5.06
N THR A 352 13.24 23.93 -6.37
CA THR A 352 12.89 24.98 -7.34
C THR A 352 11.48 25.51 -7.12
N LEU A 353 10.51 24.63 -6.95
CA LEU A 353 9.09 24.99 -6.88
C LEU A 353 8.66 25.52 -5.52
N VAL A 354 9.19 24.93 -4.44
CA VAL A 354 8.67 25.18 -3.09
C VAL A 354 9.72 25.63 -2.07
N GLY A 355 11.02 25.52 -2.37
CA GLY A 355 12.13 25.99 -1.52
C GLY A 355 12.76 27.32 -1.94
N SER A 356 12.89 27.58 -3.24
CA SER A 356 13.59 28.73 -3.83
C SER A 356 12.66 29.91 -4.14
N TYR A 357 11.61 30.10 -3.34
CA TYR A 357 10.58 31.10 -3.62
C TYR A 357 11.07 32.56 -3.51
N ASP A 358 12.22 32.80 -2.86
CA ASP A 358 12.90 34.11 -2.83
C ASP A 358 13.57 34.43 -4.18
N THR A 359 14.07 33.41 -4.89
CA THR A 359 14.71 33.54 -6.21
C THR A 359 13.72 33.98 -7.27
N TYR A 360 12.50 33.44 -7.20
CA TYR A 360 11.40 33.77 -8.10
C TYR A 360 10.47 34.79 -7.46
N ALA A 361 10.96 35.96 -7.05
CA ALA A 361 10.15 36.94 -6.33
C ALA A 361 8.97 37.51 -7.17
N ASP A 362 9.08 37.51 -8.50
CA ASP A 362 8.03 37.96 -9.40
C ASP A 362 6.76 37.08 -9.26
N PRO A 363 5.62 37.64 -8.83
CA PRO A 363 4.36 36.91 -8.74
C PRO A 363 3.91 36.31 -10.08
N VAL A 364 4.17 36.96 -11.22
CA VAL A 364 3.72 36.49 -12.53
C VAL A 364 4.49 35.23 -12.93
N GLN A 365 5.82 35.26 -12.84
CA GLN A 365 6.68 34.11 -13.09
C GLN A 365 6.31 32.89 -12.23
N ARG A 366 6.15 33.07 -10.91
CA ARG A 366 5.76 31.96 -10.00
C ARG A 366 4.45 31.31 -10.36
N LYS A 367 3.48 32.10 -10.82
CA LYS A 367 2.15 31.59 -11.17
C LYS A 367 2.17 30.85 -12.50
N ALA A 368 2.98 31.28 -13.46
CA ALA A 368 3.23 30.52 -14.67
C ALA A 368 3.83 29.14 -14.35
N ILE A 369 4.82 29.08 -13.45
CA ILE A 369 5.43 27.85 -12.98
C ILE A 369 4.39 26.93 -12.29
N ASN A 370 3.64 27.45 -11.31
CA ASN A 370 2.65 26.65 -10.57
C ASN A 370 1.53 26.10 -11.46
N ARG A 371 1.10 26.85 -12.49
CA ARG A 371 0.10 26.38 -13.45
C ARG A 371 0.62 25.28 -14.36
N ALA A 372 1.92 25.26 -14.66
CA ALA A 372 2.52 24.20 -15.46
C ALA A 372 2.55 22.83 -14.75
N LEU A 373 2.35 22.78 -13.43
CA LEU A 373 2.43 21.53 -12.65
C LEU A 373 1.27 20.55 -12.93
N ALA A 374 0.04 21.03 -13.09
CA ALA A 374 -1.10 20.15 -13.34
C ALA A 374 -1.02 19.45 -14.72
N PRO A 375 -0.71 20.15 -15.84
CA PRO A 375 -0.46 19.51 -17.13
C PRO A 375 0.70 18.54 -17.08
N VAL A 376 1.81 18.90 -16.43
CA VAL A 376 2.94 17.98 -16.24
C VAL A 376 2.50 16.72 -15.50
N PHE A 377 1.77 16.87 -14.39
CA PHE A 377 1.29 15.70 -13.65
C PHE A 377 0.39 14.82 -14.52
N SER A 378 -0.58 15.42 -15.22
CA SER A 378 -1.48 14.69 -16.12
C SER A 378 -0.71 13.97 -17.23
N ASP A 379 0.25 14.64 -17.85
CA ASP A 379 1.11 14.07 -18.89
C ASP A 379 1.97 12.93 -18.32
N ARG A 380 2.64 13.10 -17.18
CA ARG A 380 3.48 12.03 -16.62
C ARG A 380 2.68 10.86 -16.06
N LEU A 381 1.44 11.10 -15.63
CA LEU A 381 0.51 10.07 -15.20
C LEU A 381 0.15 9.12 -16.36
N LEU A 382 0.02 9.63 -17.58
CA LEU A 382 -0.63 8.90 -18.67
C LEU A 382 0.29 8.63 -19.87
N SER A 383 1.24 9.52 -20.13
CA SER A 383 2.21 9.45 -21.23
C SER A 383 3.53 8.81 -20.82
N GLY A 384 3.67 8.37 -19.56
CA GLY A 384 4.93 7.93 -18.94
C GLY A 384 5.50 6.58 -19.38
N GLY A 385 4.91 5.92 -20.39
CA GLY A 385 5.41 4.69 -21.04
C GLY A 385 5.32 3.38 -20.23
N ASP A 386 5.15 3.44 -18.90
CA ASP A 386 5.04 2.26 -18.02
C ASP A 386 3.99 2.48 -16.92
N PRO A 387 2.68 2.25 -17.20
CA PRO A 387 1.58 2.39 -16.25
C PRO A 387 1.77 1.61 -14.95
N VAL A 388 2.48 0.47 -14.99
CA VAL A 388 2.78 -0.35 -13.81
C VAL A 388 3.75 0.38 -12.88
N LYS A 389 4.83 0.96 -13.41
CA LYS A 389 5.76 1.78 -12.61
C LYS A 389 5.09 3.04 -12.08
N THR A 390 4.27 3.71 -12.90
CA THR A 390 3.49 4.87 -12.46
C THR A 390 2.56 4.50 -11.31
N GLY A 391 1.80 3.41 -11.43
CA GLY A 391 0.93 2.90 -10.37
C GLY A 391 1.68 2.60 -9.08
N LYS A 392 2.83 1.93 -9.14
CA LYS A 392 3.69 1.67 -7.97
C LYS A 392 4.20 2.96 -7.31
N THR A 393 4.59 3.95 -8.10
CA THR A 393 5.02 5.27 -7.57
C THR A 393 3.87 6.01 -6.90
N LEU A 394 2.66 5.97 -7.47
CA LEU A 394 1.48 6.56 -6.84
C LEU A 394 1.05 5.84 -5.57
N ALA A 395 1.16 4.50 -5.53
CA ALA A 395 0.90 3.72 -4.32
C ALA A 395 1.85 4.13 -3.20
N ARG A 396 3.17 4.22 -3.49
CA ARG A 396 4.14 4.75 -2.52
C ARG A 396 3.80 6.17 -2.08
N ALA A 397 3.48 7.06 -3.02
CA ALA A 397 3.07 8.42 -2.70
C ALA A 397 1.77 8.47 -1.86
N ALA A 398 0.89 7.48 -1.99
CA ALA A 398 -0.31 7.34 -1.17
C ALA A 398 0.03 6.94 0.26
N ASP A 399 0.95 5.98 0.43
CA ASP A 399 1.48 5.58 1.74
C ASP A 399 2.17 6.77 2.44
N GLU A 400 2.85 7.62 1.65
CA GLU A 400 3.43 8.90 2.07
C GLU A 400 2.40 10.01 2.32
N ARG A 401 1.13 9.76 1.97
CA ARG A 401 0.01 10.70 2.08
C ARG A 401 0.28 12.00 1.30
N ARG A 402 1.05 11.86 0.21
CA ARG A 402 1.38 12.87 -0.79
C ARG A 402 0.55 12.72 -2.05
N PHE A 403 -0.09 11.56 -2.24
CA PHE A 403 -1.13 11.30 -3.22
C PHE A 403 -2.37 10.79 -2.51
N ALA A 404 -3.56 11.18 -2.95
CA ALA A 404 -4.80 10.57 -2.50
C ALA A 404 -5.93 10.75 -3.50
N VAL A 405 -6.86 9.80 -3.49
CA VAL A 405 -8.08 9.79 -4.28
C VAL A 405 -9.30 9.76 -3.36
N PHE A 406 -10.22 10.68 -3.59
CA PHE A 406 -11.54 10.65 -2.99
C PHE A 406 -12.57 10.41 -4.09
N MET A 407 -13.34 9.34 -3.98
CA MET A 407 -14.48 9.05 -4.83
C MET A 407 -15.79 9.32 -4.09
N ARG A 408 -16.75 9.87 -4.82
CA ARG A 408 -18.06 10.21 -4.25
C ARG A 408 -19.01 9.02 -4.24
N ASP A 409 -18.84 8.09 -5.18
CA ASP A 409 -19.54 6.83 -5.17
C ASP A 409 -18.94 5.90 -4.08
N PRO A 410 -19.75 5.30 -3.20
CA PRO A 410 -19.25 4.47 -2.11
C PRO A 410 -18.51 3.20 -2.57
N GLU A 411 -18.91 2.60 -3.69
CA GLU A 411 -18.28 1.39 -4.22
C GLU A 411 -16.89 1.72 -4.78
N GLU A 412 -16.80 2.81 -5.56
CA GLU A 412 -15.52 3.33 -6.03
C GLU A 412 -14.61 3.77 -4.87
N GLN A 413 -15.16 4.44 -3.84
CA GLN A 413 -14.38 4.87 -2.67
C GLN A 413 -13.82 3.68 -1.88
N ALA A 414 -14.57 2.57 -1.80
CA ALA A 414 -14.09 1.34 -1.17
C ALA A 414 -12.95 0.71 -1.98
N ALA A 415 -13.11 0.59 -3.30
CA ALA A 415 -12.09 0.02 -4.18
C ALA A 415 -10.74 0.76 -4.10
N PHE A 416 -10.72 2.10 -4.09
CA PHE A 416 -9.49 2.85 -3.83
C PHE A 416 -9.00 2.73 -2.38
N GLY A 417 -9.92 2.52 -1.44
CA GLY A 417 -9.63 2.36 -0.02
C GLY A 417 -8.84 1.08 0.26
N ASP A 418 -9.24 -0.03 -0.36
CA ASP A 418 -8.60 -1.34 -0.22
C ASP A 418 -7.16 -1.33 -0.76
N LEU A 419 -6.87 -0.47 -1.74
CA LEU A 419 -5.52 -0.21 -2.27
C LEU A 419 -4.71 0.82 -1.48
N GLY A 420 -5.24 1.37 -0.38
CA GLY A 420 -4.56 2.42 0.41
C GLY A 420 -4.51 3.80 -0.26
N LEU A 421 -5.16 3.99 -1.42
CA LEU A 421 -5.05 5.20 -2.24
C LEU A 421 -5.90 6.38 -1.75
N THR A 422 -6.60 6.25 -0.63
CA THR A 422 -7.56 7.27 -0.16
C THR A 422 -6.99 8.22 0.88
N GLY A 423 -5.75 7.98 1.33
CA GLY A 423 -5.09 8.76 2.39
C GLY A 423 -5.86 8.75 3.73
N ALA A 424 -6.65 7.69 3.95
CA ALA A 424 -7.32 7.39 5.20
C ALA A 424 -6.30 7.21 6.33
N LEU A 425 -6.71 7.52 7.57
CA LEU A 425 -5.85 7.29 8.73
C LEU A 425 -5.87 5.82 9.15
N GLY A 426 -4.71 5.29 9.53
CA GLY A 426 -4.53 3.92 10.03
C GLY A 426 -5.42 3.59 11.23
N PRO A 427 -5.69 2.31 11.51
CA PRO A 427 -6.79 1.86 12.38
C PRO A 427 -6.76 2.45 13.80
N GLY A 428 -7.95 2.69 14.37
CA GLY A 428 -8.13 3.33 15.68
C GLY A 428 -8.48 2.38 16.84
N ASP A 429 -8.41 1.07 16.61
CA ASP A 429 -8.74 0.00 17.58
C ASP A 429 -7.56 -0.42 18.49
N ARG A 430 -6.45 0.32 18.41
CA ARG A 430 -5.17 0.07 19.09
C ARG A 430 -4.52 1.39 19.50
N ASP A 431 -3.28 1.34 20.02
CA ASP A 431 -2.55 2.59 20.24
C ASP A 431 -2.33 3.32 18.91
N TYR A 432 -2.31 4.65 18.92
CA TYR A 432 -2.31 5.44 17.69
C TYR A 432 -1.42 6.67 17.85
N LEU A 433 -0.49 6.84 16.91
CA LEU A 433 0.44 7.97 16.86
C LEU A 433 0.33 8.71 15.52
N GLY A 434 -0.40 9.82 15.52
CA GLY A 434 -0.45 10.74 14.39
C GLY A 434 -0.13 12.17 14.84
N VAL A 435 0.93 12.76 14.30
CA VAL A 435 1.31 14.15 14.58
C VAL A 435 1.22 14.95 13.29
N PHE A 436 0.36 15.96 13.28
CA PHE A 436 0.09 16.77 12.09
C PHE A 436 0.29 18.25 12.43
N THR A 437 0.96 19.00 11.57
CA THR A 437 1.10 20.46 11.73
C THR A 437 0.32 21.20 10.66
N GLN A 438 -0.24 22.33 11.04
CA GLN A 438 -0.87 23.27 10.12
C GLN A 438 -0.30 24.65 10.40
N ASN A 439 0.23 25.30 9.37
CA ASN A 439 0.65 26.67 9.46
C ASN A 439 -0.55 27.61 9.34
N ARG A 440 -0.70 28.45 10.36
CA ARG A 440 -1.77 29.44 10.46
C ARG A 440 -1.35 30.75 9.79
N GLU A 441 -0.05 30.95 9.61
CA GLU A 441 0.48 32.04 8.83
C GLU A 441 0.55 31.61 7.35
N PRO A 442 0.08 32.42 6.39
CA PRO A 442 0.26 32.18 4.95
C PRO A 442 1.73 32.40 4.51
N SER A 443 2.66 31.66 5.12
CA SER A 443 4.09 31.68 4.84
C SER A 443 4.56 30.39 4.16
N LYS A 444 5.74 30.43 3.55
CA LYS A 444 6.42 29.27 2.97
C LYS A 444 7.39 28.56 3.93
N THR A 445 7.31 28.90 5.21
CA THR A 445 8.26 28.47 6.24
C THR A 445 8.22 26.95 6.49
N ASP A 446 7.10 26.30 6.19
CA ASP A 446 6.93 24.86 6.43
C ASP A 446 7.95 23.99 5.66
N TYR A 447 8.54 24.51 4.58
CA TYR A 447 9.63 23.86 3.85
C TYR A 447 10.81 23.46 4.75
N TRP A 448 11.14 24.32 5.72
CA TRP A 448 12.28 24.12 6.64
C TRP A 448 11.89 23.50 7.98
N GLN A 449 10.62 23.15 8.16
CA GLN A 449 10.18 22.50 9.37
C GLN A 449 10.86 21.12 9.47
N ARG A 450 11.53 20.87 10.60
CA ARG A 450 11.94 19.52 11.00
C ARG A 450 11.16 19.09 12.23
N ARG A 451 10.71 17.83 12.24
CA ARG A 451 9.94 17.27 13.34
C ARG A 451 10.53 15.96 13.83
N ALA A 452 10.63 15.80 15.14
CA ALA A 452 10.98 14.55 15.78
C ALA A 452 9.90 14.17 16.80
N VAL A 453 9.49 12.91 16.81
CA VAL A 453 8.43 12.40 17.66
C VAL A 453 8.98 11.26 18.51
N ARG A 454 8.83 11.36 19.82
CA ARG A 454 9.17 10.30 20.78
C ARG A 454 7.94 9.85 21.54
N SER A 455 7.64 8.56 21.53
CA SER A 455 6.57 7.96 22.31
C SER A 455 7.14 6.97 23.32
N GLU A 456 7.02 7.29 24.61
CA GLU A 456 7.38 6.40 25.71
C GLU A 456 6.12 5.78 26.31
N VAL A 457 5.91 4.50 26.05
CA VAL A 457 4.71 3.75 26.44
C VAL A 457 5.05 2.83 27.62
N SER A 458 4.29 2.96 28.70
CA SER A 458 4.37 2.08 29.88
C SER A 458 3.10 1.25 29.99
N VAL A 459 3.15 0.02 29.49
CA VAL A 459 2.03 -0.93 29.48
C VAL A 459 1.81 -1.49 30.89
N ARG A 460 0.54 -1.65 31.28
CA ARG A 460 0.09 -2.22 32.55
C ARG A 460 -0.43 -3.64 32.34
N LYS A 461 -0.60 -4.38 33.44
CA LYS A 461 -1.03 -5.80 33.41
C LYS A 461 -2.46 -6.00 32.89
N ASP A 462 -3.29 -4.96 32.95
CA ASP A 462 -4.68 -4.98 32.48
C ASP A 462 -4.82 -4.58 31.01
N GLY A 463 -3.71 -4.37 30.29
CA GLY A 463 -3.71 -3.96 28.89
C GLY A 463 -3.80 -2.43 28.68
N SER A 464 -4.01 -1.66 29.73
CA SER A 464 -3.92 -0.19 29.67
C SER A 464 -2.48 0.29 29.59
N ALA A 465 -2.26 1.54 29.22
CA ALA A 465 -0.93 2.15 29.26
C ALA A 465 -0.97 3.60 29.73
N HIS A 466 0.18 4.04 30.25
CA HIS A 466 0.53 5.44 30.34
C HIS A 466 1.48 5.78 29.19
N VAL A 467 1.23 6.89 28.50
CA VAL A 467 2.07 7.33 27.38
C VAL A 467 2.54 8.76 27.60
N ARG A 468 3.83 8.96 27.40
CA ARG A 468 4.45 10.27 27.27
C ARG A 468 4.89 10.47 25.83
N LEU A 469 4.21 11.39 25.15
CA LEU A 469 4.50 11.78 23.78
C LEU A 469 5.25 13.12 23.78
N THR A 470 6.46 13.13 23.23
CA THR A 470 7.25 14.34 22.99
C THR A 470 7.29 14.63 21.49
N VAL A 471 6.96 15.87 21.13
CA VAL A 471 7.02 16.39 19.75
C VAL A 471 7.96 17.59 19.75
N ASP A 472 9.13 17.39 19.16
CA ASP A 472 10.10 18.45 18.91
C ASP A 472 9.89 19.01 17.51
N VAL A 473 9.71 20.33 17.41
CA VAL A 473 9.64 21.03 16.12
C VAL A 473 10.75 22.06 16.05
N HIS A 474 11.46 22.08 14.93
CA HIS A 474 12.50 23.06 14.62
C HIS A 474 12.14 23.80 13.34
N ASN A 475 12.08 25.12 13.42
CA ASN A 475 12.01 25.98 12.25
C ASN A 475 13.44 26.22 11.74
N ASP A 476 13.94 25.39 10.83
CA ASP A 476 15.29 25.52 10.27
C ASP A 476 15.39 26.55 9.14
N SER A 477 14.48 27.53 9.11
CA SER A 477 14.48 28.52 8.03
C SER A 477 15.76 29.35 8.03
N PRO A 478 16.29 29.71 6.85
CA PRO A 478 17.44 30.59 6.73
C PRO A 478 17.05 32.03 7.13
N PRO A 479 18.02 32.93 7.29
CA PRO A 479 17.73 34.35 7.51
C PRO A 479 16.75 34.93 6.48
N TYR A 480 15.99 35.93 6.91
CA TYR A 480 15.08 36.68 6.05
C TYR A 480 15.90 37.49 5.03
N LEU A 481 15.56 37.37 3.74
CA LEU A 481 16.34 37.95 2.64
C LEU A 481 15.72 39.20 2.01
N GLN A 482 14.45 39.50 2.31
CA GLN A 482 13.78 40.65 1.73
C GLN A 482 14.19 41.96 2.44
N PRO A 483 13.98 43.14 1.82
CA PRO A 483 14.33 44.41 2.43
C PRO A 483 13.62 44.66 3.77
N GLY A 484 14.38 45.11 4.77
CA GLY A 484 13.85 45.47 6.09
C GLY A 484 13.94 44.34 7.12
N THR A 485 13.19 44.48 8.21
CA THR A 485 13.04 43.43 9.22
C THR A 485 11.91 42.49 8.83
N ASP A 486 12.06 41.20 9.13
CA ASP A 486 11.00 40.23 8.90
C ASP A 486 9.69 40.68 9.60
N PRO A 487 8.59 40.90 8.85
CA PRO A 487 7.32 41.36 9.39
C PRO A 487 6.59 40.30 10.23
N ARG A 488 7.14 39.08 10.33
CA ARG A 488 6.54 37.91 11.01
C ARG A 488 5.23 37.41 10.39
N THR A 489 4.86 37.97 9.25
CA THR A 489 3.62 37.66 8.53
C THR A 489 3.84 37.73 7.03
N GLY A 490 2.97 37.08 6.28
CA GLY A 490 2.95 37.08 4.82
C GLY A 490 3.92 36.10 4.19
N TYR A 491 3.79 35.98 2.88
CA TYR A 491 4.41 34.93 2.07
C TYR A 491 5.91 34.68 2.32
N PHE A 492 6.70 35.73 2.52
CA PHE A 492 8.16 35.64 2.64
C PHE A 492 8.68 35.56 4.08
N THR A 493 7.80 35.65 5.09
CA THR A 493 8.27 35.57 6.48
C THR A 493 8.97 34.24 6.74
N ARG A 494 9.96 34.29 7.62
CA ARG A 494 10.66 33.12 8.17
C ARG A 494 10.05 32.67 9.49
N TRP A 495 9.00 33.33 9.96
CA TRP A 495 8.22 32.92 11.12
C TRP A 495 7.16 31.90 10.73
N ALA A 496 6.84 30.98 11.65
CA ALA A 496 5.72 30.07 11.49
C ALA A 496 4.81 30.14 12.72
N ASP A 497 3.49 30.17 12.52
CA ASP A 497 2.49 29.93 13.59
C ASP A 497 1.92 28.54 13.37
N LEU A 498 2.54 27.55 14.00
CA LEU A 498 2.19 26.15 13.79
C LEU A 498 1.15 25.71 14.80
N SER A 499 0.06 25.17 14.28
CA SER A 499 -0.89 24.43 15.08
C SER A 499 -0.57 22.95 15.02
N VAL A 500 0.03 22.42 16.08
CA VAL A 500 0.40 21.01 16.25
C VAL A 500 -0.80 20.22 16.75
N LEU A 501 -1.29 19.29 15.93
CA LEU A 501 -2.37 18.36 16.21
C LEU A 501 -1.77 16.99 16.53
N THR A 502 -1.98 16.49 17.75
CA THR A 502 -1.65 15.10 18.07
C THR A 502 -2.95 14.30 18.17
N MET A 503 -3.07 13.30 17.31
CA MET A 503 -4.16 12.34 17.26
C MET A 503 -3.74 11.09 18.02
N LEU A 504 -4.65 10.59 18.85
CA LEU A 504 -4.46 9.57 19.87
C LEU A 504 -5.62 8.55 19.80
N PRO A 505 -5.52 7.40 20.50
CA PRO A 505 -6.62 6.44 20.61
C PRO A 505 -7.94 7.07 21.09
N GLU A 506 -9.08 6.48 20.73
CA GLU A 506 -10.41 7.02 21.04
C GLU A 506 -10.58 7.38 22.53
N ASP A 507 -10.13 6.47 23.38
CA ASP A 507 -10.34 6.52 24.83
C ASP A 507 -9.18 7.14 25.60
N ALA A 508 -8.26 7.85 24.92
CA ALA A 508 -7.16 8.55 25.58
C ALA A 508 -7.68 9.60 26.58
N GLU A 509 -7.17 9.53 27.81
CA GLU A 509 -7.42 10.46 28.91
C GLU A 509 -6.16 11.28 29.19
N PHE A 510 -6.19 12.57 28.88
CA PHE A 510 -5.06 13.47 29.10
C PHE A 510 -4.78 13.66 30.59
N THR A 511 -3.52 13.46 30.98
CA THR A 511 -3.04 13.67 32.35
C THR A 511 -2.16 14.92 32.48
N GLY A 512 -1.56 15.38 31.37
CA GLY A 512 -0.75 16.59 31.38
C GLY A 512 -0.29 17.02 29.98
N GLY A 513 0.15 18.27 29.86
CA GLY A 513 0.80 18.76 28.65
C GLY A 513 1.57 20.04 28.89
N THR A 514 2.72 20.16 28.23
CA THR A 514 3.58 21.33 28.34
C THR A 514 4.16 21.76 27.00
N VAL A 515 4.37 23.06 26.82
CA VAL A 515 5.24 23.61 25.78
C VAL A 515 6.44 24.24 26.47
N ASP A 516 7.65 23.75 26.18
CA ASP A 516 8.90 24.19 26.81
C ASP A 516 8.84 24.19 28.36
N GLY A 517 8.22 23.15 28.92
CA GLY A 517 8.01 23.00 30.37
C GLY A 517 6.88 23.85 30.97
N MET A 518 6.24 24.74 30.20
CA MET A 518 5.08 25.52 30.65
C MET A 518 3.79 24.74 30.40
N THR A 519 2.96 24.55 31.43
CA THR A 519 1.68 23.84 31.31
C THR A 519 0.76 24.51 30.28
N THR A 520 0.23 23.72 29.36
CA THR A 520 -0.75 24.17 28.37
C THR A 520 -2.11 23.51 28.63
N PRO A 521 -3.22 24.24 28.53
CA PRO A 521 -4.54 23.64 28.65
C PRO A 521 -4.80 22.70 27.46
N ILE A 522 -5.03 21.42 27.76
CA ILE A 522 -5.38 20.44 26.74
C ILE A 522 -6.90 20.45 26.52
N THR A 523 -7.31 20.69 25.28
CA THR A 523 -8.71 20.54 24.87
C THR A 523 -8.91 19.19 24.20
N ARG A 524 -9.68 18.30 24.82
CA ARG A 524 -10.10 17.03 24.21
C ARG A 524 -11.14 17.28 23.14
N SER A 525 -10.96 16.64 21.99
CA SER A 525 -12.00 16.50 20.96
C SER A 525 -11.86 15.15 20.28
N ASN A 526 -12.90 14.71 19.58
CA ASN A 526 -12.92 13.44 18.87
C ASN A 526 -13.12 13.69 17.37
N PHE A 527 -12.39 12.92 16.56
CA PHE A 527 -12.48 12.89 15.11
C PHE A 527 -12.51 11.43 14.64
N TYR A 528 -13.71 10.96 14.27
CA TYR A 528 -13.95 9.59 13.76
C TYR A 528 -13.28 8.49 14.60
N GLY A 529 -13.55 8.48 15.90
CA GLY A 529 -12.99 7.46 16.80
C GLY A 529 -11.54 7.70 17.20
N ARG A 530 -11.01 8.92 17.03
CA ARG A 530 -9.69 9.30 17.55
C ARG A 530 -9.81 10.52 18.42
N THR A 531 -9.26 10.45 19.63
CA THR A 531 -9.10 11.64 20.47
C THR A 531 -7.98 12.48 19.91
N TYR A 532 -8.12 13.80 19.91
CA TYR A 532 -7.03 14.69 19.54
C TYR A 532 -6.94 15.88 20.49
N GLN A 533 -5.72 16.42 20.60
CA GLN A 533 -5.47 17.76 21.11
C GLN A 533 -4.75 18.60 20.05
N ARG A 534 -4.85 19.92 20.22
CA ARG A 534 -4.19 20.86 19.33
C ARG A 534 -3.63 22.02 20.12
N THR A 535 -2.35 22.30 19.92
CA THR A 535 -1.62 23.42 20.52
C THR A 535 -1.10 24.33 19.42
N SER A 536 -1.13 25.64 19.61
CA SER A 536 -0.55 26.62 18.67
C SER A 536 0.72 27.20 19.26
N ILE A 537 1.79 27.24 18.46
CA ILE A 537 3.13 27.66 18.88
C ILE A 537 3.72 28.52 17.75
N GLU A 538 4.23 29.69 18.11
CA GLU A 538 4.93 30.58 17.18
C GLU A 538 6.42 30.24 17.18
N PHE A 539 7.02 30.12 15.99
CA PHE A 539 8.42 29.79 15.78
C PHE A 539 9.12 30.95 15.10
N ALA A 540 10.06 31.58 15.81
CA ALA A 540 11.05 32.43 15.16
C ALA A 540 11.97 31.60 14.24
N PRO A 541 12.71 32.22 13.32
CA PRO A 541 13.75 31.53 12.56
C PRO A 541 14.73 30.86 13.50
N GLN A 542 15.08 29.59 13.25
CA GLN A 542 15.96 28.75 14.07
C GLN A 542 15.40 28.40 15.47
N ALA A 543 14.15 28.77 15.78
CA ALA A 543 13.52 28.40 17.04
C ALA A 543 13.19 26.90 17.10
N ARG A 544 13.34 26.34 18.29
CA ARG A 544 12.94 24.97 18.64
C ARG A 544 11.99 25.02 19.81
N HIS A 545 10.90 24.28 19.71
CA HIS A 545 9.93 24.13 20.78
C HIS A 545 9.63 22.66 21.00
N GLU A 546 9.53 22.27 22.26
CA GLU A 546 9.18 20.92 22.70
C GLU A 546 7.73 20.93 23.21
N LEU A 547 6.86 20.14 22.58
CA LEU A 547 5.52 19.84 23.07
C LEU A 547 5.52 18.45 23.71
N ILE A 548 5.12 18.38 24.98
CA ILE A 548 4.88 17.12 25.68
C ILE A 548 3.39 16.95 25.90
N VAL A 549 2.89 15.75 25.63
CA VAL A 549 1.50 15.32 25.87
C VAL A 549 1.55 14.01 26.67
N GLU A 550 0.95 14.01 27.84
CA GLU A 550 0.86 12.84 28.72
C GLU A 550 -0.60 12.40 28.82
N TYR A 551 -0.82 11.10 28.66
CA TYR A 551 -2.17 10.53 28.65
C TYR A 551 -2.16 9.06 29.09
N ASP A 552 -3.32 8.61 29.59
CA ASP A 552 -3.60 7.21 29.83
C ASP A 552 -4.54 6.68 28.76
N VAL A 553 -4.33 5.42 28.35
CA VAL A 553 -5.21 4.72 27.40
C VAL A 553 -5.69 3.44 28.04
N PRO A 554 -7.02 3.20 28.13
CA PRO A 554 -7.57 2.02 28.81
C PRO A 554 -7.22 0.68 28.17
N SER A 555 -7.01 0.64 26.85
CA SER A 555 -6.80 -0.61 26.11
C SER A 555 -5.88 -0.39 24.91
N VAL A 556 -4.57 -0.59 25.10
CA VAL A 556 -3.57 -0.60 24.01
C VAL A 556 -2.99 -1.99 23.77
N ALA A 557 -3.17 -2.90 24.72
CA ALA A 557 -2.72 -4.28 24.61
C ALA A 557 -3.85 -5.26 24.95
N THR A 558 -3.96 -6.32 24.16
CA THR A 558 -4.83 -7.45 24.51
C THR A 558 -4.15 -8.32 25.56
N VAL A 559 -4.95 -8.82 26.51
CA VAL A 559 -4.47 -9.69 27.60
C VAL A 559 -4.95 -11.11 27.36
N GLU A 560 -4.02 -12.04 27.18
CA GLU A 560 -4.33 -13.46 27.00
C GLU A 560 -4.50 -14.18 28.35
N GLY A 561 -5.11 -15.38 28.32
CA GLY A 561 -5.44 -16.14 29.53
C GLY A 561 -4.23 -16.64 30.33
N ASP A 562 -3.06 -16.71 29.71
CA ASP A 562 -1.78 -17.06 30.34
C ASP A 562 -1.02 -15.84 30.89
N GLY A 563 -1.53 -14.62 30.67
CA GLY A 563 -0.90 -13.37 31.06
C GLY A 563 -0.05 -12.71 29.97
N THR A 564 0.02 -13.28 28.77
CA THR A 564 0.65 -12.66 27.60
C THR A 564 -0.05 -11.35 27.22
N LEU A 565 0.74 -10.33 26.89
CA LEU A 565 0.27 -9.04 26.40
C LEU A 565 0.67 -8.85 24.94
N ARG A 566 -0.28 -8.48 24.08
CA ARG A 566 -0.02 -8.03 22.70
C ARG A 566 -0.34 -6.56 22.56
N TYR A 567 0.68 -5.72 22.50
CA TYR A 567 0.55 -4.29 22.28
C TYR A 567 0.43 -3.98 20.79
N GLY A 568 -0.62 -3.27 20.40
CA GLY A 568 -0.83 -2.83 19.03
C GLY A 568 -0.59 -1.33 18.87
N LEU A 569 0.07 -0.92 17.78
CA LEU A 569 0.33 0.48 17.44
C LEU A 569 0.07 0.74 15.95
N ALA A 570 -0.69 1.78 15.64
CA ALA A 570 -0.79 2.36 14.31
C ALA A 570 -0.11 3.75 14.28
N MET A 571 0.60 4.06 13.22
CA MET A 571 1.24 5.36 13.02
C MET A 571 0.96 5.88 11.62
N ASP A 572 0.66 7.18 11.51
CA ASP A 572 0.45 7.83 10.21
C ASP A 572 1.45 8.96 9.99
N PRO A 573 2.05 9.05 8.77
CA PRO A 573 2.87 10.18 8.38
C PRO A 573 2.00 11.40 8.05
N GLN A 574 2.67 12.53 7.83
CA GLN A 574 2.09 13.70 7.17
C GLN A 574 2.97 13.99 5.96
N GLY A 575 2.37 14.30 4.81
CA GLY A 575 3.09 14.74 3.61
C GLY A 575 3.80 16.09 3.82
N ILE A 576 4.93 16.06 4.52
CA ILE A 576 5.85 17.18 4.76
C ILE A 576 7.12 17.00 3.91
N VAL A 577 7.82 18.08 3.61
CA VAL A 577 9.03 18.05 2.76
C VAL A 577 10.13 17.18 3.38
N GLN A 578 10.36 17.32 4.68
CA GLN A 578 11.33 16.54 5.45
C GLN A 578 10.56 15.62 6.40
N PRO A 579 10.39 14.32 6.09
CA PRO A 579 9.65 13.39 6.93
C PRO A 579 10.10 13.42 8.40
N GLN A 580 9.16 13.18 9.31
CA GLN A 580 9.47 13.23 10.73
C GLN A 580 10.30 12.01 11.15
N SER A 581 11.24 12.19 12.07
CA SER A 581 11.83 11.04 12.77
C SER A 581 10.89 10.57 13.87
N VAL A 582 10.87 9.26 14.12
CA VAL A 582 10.02 8.65 15.14
C VAL A 582 10.83 7.66 15.95
N GLU A 583 10.72 7.75 17.27
CA GLU A 583 11.24 6.76 18.22
C GLU A 583 10.09 6.34 19.16
N VAL A 584 9.82 5.04 19.21
CA VAL A 584 8.82 4.45 20.11
C VAL A 584 9.50 3.49 21.05
N ARG A 585 9.23 3.60 22.35
CA ARG A 585 9.73 2.68 23.37
C ARG A 585 8.57 2.16 24.20
N VAL A 586 8.32 0.86 24.11
CA VAL A 586 7.24 0.16 24.81
C VAL A 586 7.85 -0.63 25.96
N ARG A 587 7.46 -0.32 27.20
CA ARG A 587 7.91 -0.99 28.41
C ARG A 587 6.78 -1.82 29.00
N PHE A 588 7.01 -3.13 29.13
CA PHE A 588 6.05 -4.06 29.70
C PHE A 588 6.15 -4.17 31.24
N PRO A 589 5.10 -4.69 31.92
CA PRO A 589 5.09 -4.98 33.36
C PRO A 589 6.19 -5.94 33.85
N LYS A 590 6.46 -5.96 35.16
CA LYS A 590 7.49 -6.88 35.71
C LYS A 590 6.96 -8.31 35.67
N GLY A 591 7.85 -9.24 35.31
CA GLY A 591 7.50 -10.65 35.09
C GLY A 591 6.86 -10.91 33.72
N LEU A 592 7.08 -10.03 32.75
CA LEU A 592 6.83 -10.28 31.33
C LEU A 592 8.11 -9.92 30.57
N GLU A 593 8.46 -10.72 29.58
CA GLU A 593 9.58 -10.52 28.67
C GLU A 593 9.10 -10.39 27.23
N VAL A 594 9.77 -9.56 26.43
CA VAL A 594 9.44 -9.38 25.01
C VAL A 594 9.79 -10.66 24.26
N THR A 595 8.79 -11.31 23.69
CA THR A 595 8.91 -12.59 22.98
C THR A 595 8.59 -12.49 21.49
N GLY A 596 7.84 -11.47 21.07
CA GLY A 596 7.51 -11.20 19.67
C GLY A 596 7.80 -9.76 19.30
N LEU A 597 8.64 -9.56 18.27
CA LEU A 597 8.96 -8.26 17.71
C LEU A 597 8.61 -8.24 16.22
N PRO A 598 7.92 -7.20 15.74
CA PRO A 598 7.72 -7.02 14.32
C PRO A 598 8.99 -6.50 13.65
N ALA A 599 9.02 -6.50 12.31
CA ALA A 599 10.16 -6.00 11.54
C ALA A 599 10.50 -4.55 11.92
N GLY A 600 11.81 -4.23 11.98
CA GLY A 600 12.30 -2.91 12.36
C GLY A 600 12.33 -2.63 13.87
N TRP A 601 11.78 -3.52 14.70
CA TRP A 601 11.84 -3.39 16.16
C TRP A 601 13.02 -4.14 16.77
N SER A 602 13.46 -3.68 17.93
CA SER A 602 14.54 -4.27 18.71
C SER A 602 14.18 -4.35 20.19
N SER A 603 14.80 -5.26 20.94
CA SER A 603 14.66 -5.30 22.40
C SER A 603 15.78 -4.52 23.09
N SER A 604 15.42 -3.80 24.16
CA SER A 604 16.35 -3.05 25.02
C SER A 604 16.27 -3.60 26.44
N GLY A 605 17.00 -4.68 26.70
CA GLY A 605 16.78 -5.52 27.89
C GLY A 605 15.59 -6.47 27.70
N THR A 606 15.14 -7.13 28.77
CA THR A 606 14.12 -8.20 28.62
C THR A 606 12.69 -7.70 28.45
N ARG A 607 12.38 -6.45 28.83
CA ARG A 607 10.98 -5.96 28.94
C ARG A 607 10.67 -4.72 28.11
N VAL A 608 11.59 -4.30 27.25
CA VAL A 608 11.43 -3.08 26.44
C VAL A 608 11.59 -3.44 24.99
N ALA A 609 10.59 -3.09 24.19
CA ALA A 609 10.66 -3.09 22.74
C ALA A 609 10.85 -1.65 22.26
N ALA A 610 11.65 -1.45 21.22
CA ALA A 610 11.95 -0.15 20.67
C ALA A 610 11.92 -0.17 19.14
N PHE A 611 11.32 0.87 18.57
CA PHE A 611 11.34 1.17 17.14
C PHE A 611 11.94 2.56 16.94
N LYS A 612 12.74 2.70 15.88
CA LYS A 612 13.29 4.00 15.48
C LYS A 612 13.38 4.07 13.97
N THR A 613 12.87 5.17 13.41
CA THR A 613 13.12 5.58 12.03
C THR A 613 13.52 7.05 12.00
N ASP A 614 14.45 7.40 11.11
CA ASP A 614 14.82 8.79 10.87
C ASP A 614 13.82 9.49 9.92
N ALA A 615 12.99 8.73 9.21
CA ALA A 615 11.93 9.20 8.33
C ALA A 615 10.71 8.27 8.40
N LEU A 616 9.61 8.72 9.00
CA LEU A 616 8.31 8.05 8.89
C LEU A 616 7.66 8.48 7.58
N GLU A 617 7.86 7.66 6.56
CA GLU A 617 7.34 7.89 5.21
C GLU A 617 6.03 7.18 4.99
N THR A 618 5.80 5.99 5.57
CA THR A 618 4.61 5.18 5.34
C THR A 618 3.73 5.10 6.59
N SER A 619 2.43 4.85 6.39
CA SER A 619 1.56 4.42 7.49
C SER A 619 1.96 3.02 7.94
N GLU A 620 2.12 2.82 9.25
CA GLU A 620 2.68 1.60 9.82
C GLU A 620 1.73 1.00 10.87
N VAL A 621 1.65 -0.33 10.91
CA VAL A 621 0.90 -1.05 11.95
C VAL A 621 1.78 -2.15 12.55
N PHE A 622 1.96 -2.12 13.86
CA PHE A 622 2.81 -3.03 14.60
C PHE A 622 2.05 -3.78 15.69
N GLU A 623 2.48 -5.01 15.94
CA GLU A 623 2.13 -5.79 17.14
C GLU A 623 3.41 -6.24 17.85
N VAL A 624 3.51 -5.96 19.14
CA VAL A 624 4.61 -6.39 20.00
C VAL A 624 4.07 -7.30 21.10
N THR A 625 4.67 -8.47 21.27
CA THR A 625 4.22 -9.48 22.23
C THR A 625 5.19 -9.60 23.40
N ALA A 626 4.64 -9.64 24.62
CA ALA A 626 5.40 -9.95 25.82
C ALA A 626 4.69 -11.03 26.66
N ALA A 627 5.43 -12.04 27.11
CA ALA A 627 4.91 -13.20 27.83
C ALA A 627 5.65 -13.44 29.17
N PRO A 628 5.06 -14.19 30.12
CA PRO A 628 5.63 -14.43 31.46
C PRO A 628 7.02 -15.06 31.54
#